data_AF-A0A5M4D2S2-F1
#
_entry.id   AF-A0A5M4D2S2-F1
#
_cell.length_a   1.000
_cell.length_b   1.000
_cell.length_c   1.000
_cell.angle_alpha   90.00
_cell.angle_beta   90.00
_cell.angle_gamma   90.00
#
_symmetry.space_group_name_H-M   'P 1'
#
loop_
_entity.id
_entity.type
_entity.pdbx_description
1 polymer ?
#
loop_
_entity_poly.entity_id
_entity_poly.type
_entity_poly.pdbx_seq_one_letter_code
_entity_poly.pdbx_strand_id
1 'polypeptide(L)' 'MQWQDSDIGEGLDPDGPSAEDLDRFGDEFRTCPNCGRQIYDQADICPHCREAIIDKPAGAKWWVILVVVIVLIFFAFAIL' A
#
# COMPACT_ATOMS: atom_id res chain seq x y z
N MET A 1 -14.21 36.38 -7.78
CA MET A 1 -13.68 35.37 -6.87
C MET A 1 -12.18 35.30 -7.11
N GLN A 2 -11.43 36.00 -6.28
CA GLN A 2 -9.98 36.13 -6.37
C GLN A 2 -9.40 35.23 -5.28
N TRP A 3 -8.86 34.08 -5.66
CA TRP A 3 -8.13 33.23 -4.73
C TRP A 3 -6.79 33.91 -4.51
N GLN A 4 -6.68 34.56 -3.35
CA GLN A 4 -5.46 35.16 -2.85
C GLN A 4 -4.49 33.99 -2.59
N ASP A 5 -3.42 33.96 -3.37
CA ASP A 5 -2.25 33.11 -3.19
C ASP A 5 -1.55 33.61 -1.91
N SER A 6 -2.00 33.15 -0.75
CA SER A 6 -1.41 33.46 0.55
C SER A 6 -0.63 32.24 1.04
N ASP A 7 0.68 32.34 0.88
CA ASP A 7 1.68 31.83 1.83
C ASP A 7 1.68 30.32 2.11
N ILE A 8 2.07 29.53 1.12
CA ILE A 8 2.63 28.16 1.32
C ILE A 8 4.04 28.18 1.96
N GLY A 9 4.31 29.19 2.79
CA GLY A 9 5.56 29.43 3.50
C GLY A 9 5.35 29.77 4.98
N GLU A 10 4.14 29.57 5.52
CA GLU A 10 3.89 29.65 6.96
C GLU A 10 4.17 28.29 7.62
N GLY A 11 4.84 28.34 8.77
CA GLY A 11 5.48 27.22 9.43
C GLY A 11 4.54 26.05 9.73
N LEU A 12 5.17 24.88 9.83
CA LEU A 12 4.59 23.66 10.41
C LEU A 12 3.72 24.05 11.59
N ASP A 13 2.40 23.84 11.48
CA ASP A 13 1.44 24.05 12.56
C ASP A 13 1.97 23.34 13.82
N PRO A 14 2.29 24.07 14.90
CA PRO A 14 2.86 23.47 16.11
C PRO A 14 1.90 22.49 16.79
N ASP A 15 0.60 22.58 16.50
CA ASP A 15 -0.44 21.66 16.94
C ASP A 15 -0.82 20.64 15.83
N GLY A 16 -0.14 20.68 14.69
CA GLY A 16 -0.31 19.75 13.57
C GLY A 16 0.29 18.37 13.81
N PRO A 17 0.00 17.39 12.93
CA PRO A 17 0.60 16.06 13.02
C PRO A 17 2.11 16.14 12.94
N SER A 18 2.79 15.26 13.69
CA SER A 18 4.25 15.18 13.66
C SER A 18 4.75 14.79 12.26
N ALA A 19 6.00 15.11 11.93
CA ALA A 19 6.60 14.71 10.65
C ALA A 19 6.61 13.18 10.51
N GLU A 20 6.83 12.47 11.62
CA GLU A 20 6.76 11.02 11.69
C GLU A 20 5.35 10.47 11.42
N ASP A 21 4.31 11.19 11.84
CA ASP A 21 2.93 10.81 11.53
C ASP A 21 2.64 10.99 10.03
N LEU A 22 3.11 12.09 9.43
CA LEU A 22 2.94 12.34 8.00
C LEU A 22 3.61 11.26 7.15
N ASP A 23 4.83 10.85 7.49
CA ASP A 23 5.55 9.76 6.80
C ASP A 23 4.86 8.39 6.97
N ARG A 24 4.08 8.21 8.05
CA ARG A 24 3.34 6.97 8.32
C ARG A 24 2.06 6.86 7.49
N PHE A 25 1.41 7.97 7.17
CA PHE A 25 0.28 7.97 6.24
C PHE A 25 0.84 7.77 4.84
N GLY A 26 0.77 6.52 4.35
CA GLY A 26 1.38 6.12 3.08
C GLY A 26 0.94 6.98 1.89
N ASP A 27 1.70 6.90 0.80
CA ASP A 27 1.46 7.69 -0.41
C ASP A 27 0.04 7.47 -0.96
N GLU A 28 -0.69 8.56 -1.21
CA GLU A 28 -1.99 8.54 -1.91
C GLU A 28 -1.86 8.06 -3.37
N PHE A 29 -0.62 7.98 -3.86
CA PHE A 29 -0.28 7.60 -5.22
C PHE A 29 0.64 6.39 -5.26
N ARG A 30 0.35 5.48 -6.18
CA ARG A 30 1.21 4.35 -6.54
C ARG A 30 1.60 4.41 -8.00
N THR A 31 2.63 3.66 -8.37
CA THR A 31 3.00 3.47 -9.78
C THR A 31 2.15 2.36 -10.40
N CYS A 32 1.54 2.64 -11.56
CA CYS A 32 0.81 1.65 -12.33
C CYS A 32 1.78 0.54 -12.81
N PRO A 33 1.53 -0.74 -12.49
CA PRO A 33 2.43 -1.83 -12.86
C PRO A 33 2.46 -2.10 -14.38
N ASN A 34 1.49 -1.59 -15.12
CA ASN A 34 1.34 -1.85 -16.56
C ASN A 34 1.97 -0.76 -17.43
N CYS A 35 1.83 0.53 -17.04
CA CYS A 35 2.32 1.66 -17.84
C CYS A 35 3.33 2.57 -17.13
N GLY A 36 3.62 2.32 -15.84
CA GLY A 36 4.62 3.06 -15.08
C GLY A 36 4.25 4.48 -14.67
N ARG A 37 3.02 4.95 -14.91
CA ARG A 37 2.56 6.28 -14.50
C ARG A 37 2.02 6.27 -13.07
N GLN A 38 2.09 7.40 -12.38
CA GLN A 38 1.43 7.58 -11.09
C GLN A 38 -0.09 7.52 -11.25
N ILE A 39 -0.73 6.83 -10.34
CA ILE A 39 -2.18 6.68 -10.21
C ILE A 39 -2.54 6.71 -8.73
N TYR A 40 -3.80 7.02 -8.40
CA TYR A 40 -4.30 6.83 -7.04
C TYR A 40 -4.18 5.37 -6.62
N ASP A 41 -3.79 5.13 -5.37
CA ASP A 41 -3.58 3.80 -4.82
C ASP A 41 -4.86 2.94 -4.80
N GLN A 42 -6.00 3.58 -4.60
CA GLN A 42 -7.35 3.00 -4.68
C GLN A 42 -7.93 2.81 -6.10
N ALA A 43 -7.17 3.11 -7.16
CA ALA A 43 -7.69 3.00 -8.51
C ALA A 43 -7.80 1.52 -8.97
N ASP A 44 -9.01 1.05 -9.24
CA ASP A 44 -9.24 -0.30 -9.81
C ASP A 44 -8.78 -0.39 -11.27
N ILE A 45 -8.90 0.71 -12.02
CA ILE A 45 -8.56 0.80 -13.46
C ILE A 45 -7.64 1.99 -13.67
N CYS A 46 -6.52 1.80 -14.39
CA CYS A 46 -5.60 2.87 -14.70
C CYS A 46 -6.24 3.90 -15.68
N PRO A 47 -6.32 5.20 -15.34
CA PRO A 47 -6.87 6.21 -16.24
C PRO A 47 -6.00 6.47 -17.48
N HIS A 48 -4.74 6.05 -17.46
CA HIS A 48 -3.80 6.29 -18.56
C HIS A 48 -3.77 5.17 -19.59
N CYS A 49 -3.71 3.90 -19.14
CA CYS A 49 -3.64 2.75 -20.04
C CYS A 49 -4.93 1.93 -20.13
N ARG A 50 -5.89 2.17 -19.23
CA ARG A 50 -7.19 1.46 -19.13
C ARG A 50 -7.09 -0.01 -18.75
N GLU A 51 -5.94 -0.44 -18.24
CA GLU A 51 -5.75 -1.79 -17.73
C GLU A 51 -6.14 -1.85 -16.24
N ALA A 52 -6.67 -3.01 -15.81
CA ALA A 52 -7.01 -3.26 -14.42
C ALA A 52 -5.75 -3.34 -13.53
N ILE A 53 -5.87 -2.82 -12.31
CA ILE A 53 -4.81 -2.89 -11.31
C ILE A 53 -4.98 -4.19 -10.53
N ILE A 54 -4.17 -5.19 -10.89
CA ILE A 54 -4.12 -6.46 -10.17
C ILE A 54 -2.90 -6.45 -9.26
N ASP A 55 -3.15 -6.36 -7.96
CA ASP A 55 -2.10 -6.55 -6.98
C ASP A 55 -1.62 -8.01 -7.01
N LYS A 56 -0.32 -8.18 -7.25
CA LYS A 56 0.29 -9.50 -7.07
C LYS A 56 0.23 -9.79 -5.57
N PRO A 57 -0.36 -10.92 -5.13
CA PRO A 57 -0.32 -11.29 -3.73
C PRO A 57 1.16 -11.34 -3.32
N ALA A 58 1.50 -10.64 -2.24
CA ALA A 58 2.84 -10.72 -1.67
C ALA A 58 3.16 -12.20 -1.45
N GLY A 59 4.22 -12.70 -2.08
CA GLY A 59 4.57 -14.12 -2.03
C GLY A 59 4.60 -14.62 -0.58
N ALA A 60 4.00 -15.79 -0.34
CA ALA A 60 3.93 -16.36 1.00
C ALA A 60 5.34 -16.47 1.61
N LYS A 61 5.55 -15.89 2.81
CA LYS A 61 6.83 -15.97 3.51
C LYS A 61 7.17 -17.45 3.78
N TRP A 62 8.44 -17.83 3.60
CA TRP A 62 8.89 -19.22 3.77
C TRP A 62 8.51 -19.86 5.12
N TRP A 63 8.47 -19.07 6.20
CA TRP A 63 8.00 -19.54 7.51
C TRP A 63 6.53 -19.99 7.51
N VAL A 64 5.66 -19.34 6.72
CA VAL A 64 4.25 -19.74 6.59
C VAL A 64 4.15 -21.13 5.98
N ILE A 65 4.96 -21.41 4.96
CA ILE A 65 5.03 -22.74 4.32
C ILE A 65 5.47 -23.79 5.34
N LEU A 66 6.49 -23.48 6.15
CA LEU A 66 6.99 -24.36 7.19
C LEU A 66 5.91 -24.68 8.23
N VAL A 67 5.16 -23.68 8.71
CA VAL A 67 4.06 -23.89 9.67
C VAL A 67 2.97 -24.78 9.08
N VAL A 68 2.56 -24.53 7.84
CA VAL A 68 1.54 -25.34 7.16
C VAL A 68 1.98 -26.80 7.06
N VAL A 69 3.23 -27.06 6.69
CA VAL A 69 3.79 -28.42 6.62
C VAL A 69 3.79 -29.11 7.98
N ILE A 70 4.21 -28.43 9.05
CA ILE A 70 4.21 -29.00 10.41
C ILE A 70 2.79 -29.37 10.84
N VAL A 71 1.81 -28.51 10.58
CA VAL A 71 0.40 -28.75 10.92
C VAL A 71 -0.12 -29.98 10.18
N LEU A 72 0.14 -30.09 8.86
CA LEU A 72 -0.27 -31.25 8.06
C LEU A 72 0.36 -32.56 8.57
N ILE A 73 1.63 -32.51 8.93
CA ILE A 73 2.35 -33.65 9.52
C ILE A 73 1.71 -34.04 10.86
N PHE A 74 1.47 -33.08 11.74
CA PHE A 74 0.85 -33.33 13.04
C PHE A 74 -0.52 -34.00 12.89
N PHE A 75 -1.39 -33.49 12.02
CA PHE A 75 -2.70 -34.10 11.78
C PHE A 75 -2.58 -35.50 11.17
N ALA A 76 -1.64 -35.72 10.25
CA ALA A 76 -1.41 -37.04 9.68
C ALA A 76 -1.00 -38.07 10.75
N PHE A 77 -0.14 -37.68 11.70
CA PHE A 77 0.29 -38.55 12.80
C PHE A 77 -0.71 -38.68 13.95
N ALA A 78 -1.58 -37.69 14.15
CA ALA A 78 -2.62 -37.73 15.19
C ALA A 78 -3.84 -38.58 14.78
N ILE A 79 -4.03 -38.81 13.47
CA ILE A 79 -5.14 -39.60 12.90
C ILE A 79 -4.75 -41.07 12.70
N LEU A 80 -3.45 -41.40 12.77
CA LEU A 80 -2.87 -42.73 12.57
C LEU A 80 -2.70 -43.47 13.91
#